data_AF-A0A1Q8BGD9-F1
#
_entry.id   AF-A0A1Q8BGD9-F1
#
_cell.length_a   1.000
_cell.length_b   1.000
_cell.length_c   1.000
_cell.angle_alpha   90.00
_cell.angle_beta   90.00
_cell.angle_gamma   90.00
#
_symmetry.space_group_name_H-M   'P 1'
#
loop_
_entity.id
_entity.type
_entity.pdbx_description
1 polymer ?
#
loop_
_entity_poly.entity_id
_entity_poly.type
_entity_poly.pdbx_seq_one_letter_code
_entity_poly.pdbx_strand_id
1 'polypeptide(L)'
;MGSNFIVMNRSLLDQITHLAKDRRYINAYVFYTLLHEYLHTLGYADEGDVRRLTRQICARILGPDHPATRLAVDGPAVMFPEITFQHHGESRSRRLPKFEIVREFEKEYKSYVA
;
A
#
# COMPACT_ATOMS: atom_id res chain seq x y z
N MET A 1 -15.73 5.04 -11.90
CA MET A 1 -14.61 5.44 -11.03
C MET A 1 -15.01 5.03 -9.63
N GLY A 2 -14.23 4.15 -8.99
CA GLY A 2 -14.68 3.27 -7.90
C GLY A 2 -14.69 1.81 -8.39
N SER A 3 -13.50 1.25 -8.58
CA SER A 3 -13.38 -0.20 -8.72
C SER A 3 -13.17 -0.75 -7.31
N ASN A 4 -13.89 -1.80 -6.91
CA ASN A 4 -13.69 -2.48 -5.63
C ASN A 4 -12.37 -3.29 -5.59
N PHE A 5 -11.47 -3.08 -6.54
CA PHE A 5 -10.20 -3.79 -6.62
C PHE A 5 -9.10 -2.97 -5.96
N ILE A 6 -8.44 -3.58 -4.98
CA ILE A 6 -7.16 -3.14 -4.45
C ILE A 6 -6.07 -3.86 -5.24
N VAL A 7 -5.12 -3.10 -5.79
CA VAL A 7 -4.03 -3.66 -6.59
C VAL A 7 -2.72 -3.54 -5.82
N MET A 8 -1.95 -4.63 -5.78
CA MET A 8 -0.62 -4.63 -5.18
C MET A 8 0.39 -5.29 -6.11
N ASN A 9 1.55 -4.67 -6.27
CA ASN A 9 2.63 -5.24 -7.09
C ASN A 9 3.32 -6.39 -6.36
N ARG A 10 3.06 -7.63 -6.80
CA ARG A 10 3.62 -8.87 -6.22
C ARG A 10 5.14 -8.91 -6.25
N SER A 11 5.77 -8.46 -7.34
CA SER A 11 7.23 -8.46 -7.48
C SER A 11 7.88 -7.46 -6.52
N LEU A 12 7.24 -6.31 -6.34
CA LEU A 12 7.68 -5.30 -5.38
C LEU A 12 7.54 -5.82 -3.95
N LEU A 13 6.43 -6.50 -3.63
CA LEU A 13 6.22 -7.12 -2.33
C LEU A 13 7.26 -8.21 -2.03
N ASP A 14 7.65 -9.02 -3.02
CA ASP A 14 8.74 -10.00 -2.86
C ASP A 14 10.07 -9.32 -2.52
N GLN A 15 10.44 -8.29 -3.29
CA GLN A 15 11.69 -7.55 -3.05
C GLN A 15 11.71 -6.95 -1.64
N ILE A 16 10.61 -6.36 -1.19
CA ILE A 16 10.50 -5.80 0.15
C ILE A 16 10.57 -6.90 1.21
N THR A 17 9.97 -8.06 0.98
CA THR A 17 10.05 -9.21 1.90
C THR A 17 11.48 -9.71 2.06
N HIS A 18 12.30 -9.64 1.01
CA HIS A 18 13.71 -10.02 1.05
C HIS A 18 14.63 -8.95 1.68
N LEU A 19 14.31 -7.67 1.52
CA LEU A 19 15.15 -6.55 1.98
C LEU A 19 14.76 -6.00 3.36
N ALA A 20 13.52 -6.21 3.79
CA ALA A 20 13.03 -5.69 5.05
C ALA A 20 13.81 -6.25 6.25
N LYS A 21 14.17 -5.36 7.17
CA LYS A 21 14.92 -5.70 8.39
C LYS A 21 14.21 -6.73 9.26
N ASP A 22 12.89 -6.61 9.35
CA ASP A 22 12.03 -7.52 10.10
C ASP A 22 10.60 -7.50 9.55
N ARG A 23 9.75 -8.35 10.12
CA ARG A 23 8.34 -8.48 9.74
C ARG A 23 7.50 -7.22 9.99
N ARG A 24 7.91 -6.34 10.91
CA ARG A 24 7.23 -5.07 11.17
C ARG A 24 7.33 -4.14 9.96
N TYR A 25 8.46 -4.11 9.27
CA TYR A 25 8.64 -3.30 8.06
C TYR A 25 7.82 -3.85 6.88
N ILE A 26 7.75 -5.18 6.74
CA ILE A 26 6.89 -5.83 5.73
C ILE A 26 5.42 -5.47 5.98
N ASN A 27 4.95 -5.67 7.22
CA ASN A 27 3.57 -5.35 7.60
C ASN A 27 3.26 -3.86 7.41
N ALA A 28 4.21 -2.98 7.72
CA ALA A 28 4.05 -1.55 7.52
C ALA A 28 3.90 -1.17 6.04
N TYR A 29 4.68 -1.79 5.15
CA TYR A 29 4.54 -1.59 3.71
C TYR A 29 3.20 -2.10 3.17
N VAL A 30 2.80 -3.30 3.59
CA VAL A 30 1.50 -3.88 3.22
C VAL A 30 0.37 -2.97 3.70
N PHE A 31 0.38 -2.58 4.98
CA PHE A 31 -0.63 -1.68 5.55
C PHE A 31 -0.71 -0.34 4.82
N TYR A 32 0.44 0.32 4.61
CA TYR A 32 0.52 1.59 3.89
C TYR A 32 -0.09 1.49 2.49
N THR A 33 0.29 0.45 1.74
CA THR A 33 -0.18 0.23 0.36
C THR A 33 -1.68 -0.05 0.34
N LEU A 34 -2.17 -0.93 1.22
CA LEU A 34 -3.60 -1.25 1.30
C LEU A 34 -4.43 -0.04 1.71
N LEU A 35 -3.95 0.79 2.65
CA LEU A 35 -4.64 2.01 3.04
C LEU A 35 -4.73 3.01 1.89
N HIS A 36 -3.65 3.20 1.13
CA HIS A 36 -3.61 4.05 -0.06
C HIS A 36 -4.67 3.62 -1.08
N GLU A 37 -4.67 2.34 -1.45
CA GLU A 37 -5.64 1.78 -2.41
C GLU A 37 -7.07 1.77 -1.86
N TYR A 38 -7.26 1.51 -0.57
CA TYR A 38 -8.58 1.56 0.06
C TYR A 38 -9.18 2.97 0.01
N LEU A 39 -8.38 4.03 0.19
CA LEU A 39 -8.87 5.40 -0.01
C LEU A 39 -9.32 5.62 -1.47
N HIS A 40 -8.63 5.03 -2.45
CA HIS A 40 -9.09 5.06 -3.83
C HIS A 40 -10.44 4.34 -4.02
N THR A 41 -10.70 3.22 -3.32
CA THR A 41 -12.01 2.54 -3.40
C THR A 41 -13.14 3.38 -2.77
N LEU A 42 -12.82 4.22 -1.78
CA LEU A 42 -13.74 5.19 -1.18
C LEU A 42 -14.02 6.42 -2.07
N GLY A 43 -13.37 6.53 -3.24
CA GLY A 43 -13.62 7.60 -4.20
C GLY A 43 -12.63 8.77 -4.14
N TYR A 44 -11.58 8.70 -3.31
CA TYR A 44 -10.50 9.69 -3.36
C TYR A 44 -9.65 9.43 -4.62
N ALA A 45 -9.83 10.26 -5.64
CA ALA A 45 -9.14 10.10 -6.94
C ALA A 45 -7.85 10.93 -7.04
N ASP A 46 -7.72 12.01 -6.27
CA ASP A 46 -6.53 12.85 -6.27
C ASP A 46 -5.41 12.20 -5.43
N GLU A 47 -4.27 11.94 -6.06
CA GLU A 47 -3.10 11.35 -5.41
C GLU A 47 -2.56 12.19 -4.25
N GLY A 48 -2.67 13.52 -4.36
CA GLY A 48 -2.25 14.44 -3.30
C GLY A 48 -3.12 14.30 -2.05
N ASP A 49 -4.44 14.21 -2.24
CA ASP A 49 -5.42 13.95 -1.20
C ASP A 49 -5.21 12.60 -0.53
N VAL A 50 -5.05 11.54 -1.33
CA VAL A 50 -4.80 10.19 -0.79
C VAL A 50 -3.50 10.16 0.01
N ARG A 51 -2.39 10.69 -0.52
CA ARG A 51 -1.12 10.77 0.22
C ARG A 51 -1.23 11.58 1.51
N ARG A 52 -1.99 12.68 1.50
CA ARG A 52 -2.23 13.49 2.70
C ARG A 52 -3.03 12.71 3.75
N LEU A 53 -4.11 12.05 3.34
CA LEU A 53 -4.97 11.27 4.22
C LEU A 53 -4.23 10.06 4.80
N THR A 54 -3.52 9.29 3.96
CA THR A 54 -2.68 8.17 4.40
C THR A 54 -1.68 8.61 5.49
N ARG A 55 -1.01 9.76 5.29
CA ARG A 55 -0.12 10.34 6.31
C ARG A 55 -0.83 10.68 7.60
N GLN A 56 -1.96 11.37 7.52
CA GLN A 56 -2.75 11.78 8.69
C GLN A 56 -3.26 10.58 9.49
N ILE A 57 -3.79 9.57 8.80
CA ILE A 57 -4.32 8.35 9.41
C ILE A 57 -3.19 7.57 10.09
N CYS A 58 -2.08 7.31 9.40
CA CYS A 58 -0.93 6.62 9.99
C CYS A 58 -0.39 7.36 11.22
N ALA A 59 -0.16 8.66 11.12
CA ALA A 59 0.37 9.44 12.24
C ALA A 59 -0.57 9.46 13.45
N ARG A 60 -1.88 9.59 13.21
CA ARG A 60 -2.89 9.64 14.29
C ARG A 60 -3.10 8.30 14.98
N ILE A 61 -3.11 7.19 14.23
CA ILE A 61 -3.46 5.86 14.76
C ILE A 61 -2.21 5.14 15.27
N LEU A 62 -1.09 5.25 14.57
CA LEU A 62 0.12 4.45 14.82
C LEU A 62 1.24 5.26 15.49
N GLY A 63 1.16 6.59 15.44
CA GLY A 63 2.20 7.49 15.94
C GLY A 63 3.27 7.84 14.89
N PRO A 64 4.04 8.92 15.12
CA PRO A 64 5.03 9.45 14.15
C PRO A 64 6.19 8.50 13.86
N ASP A 65 6.62 7.73 14.86
CA ASP A 65 7.77 6.82 14.75
C ASP A 65 7.41 5.44 14.19
N HIS A 66 6.13 5.18 13.92
CA HIS A 66 5.73 3.90 13.36
C HIS A 66 6.25 3.75 11.92
N PRO A 67 6.79 2.58 11.51
CA PRO A 67 7.34 2.40 10.17
C PRO A 67 6.35 2.72 9.04
N ALA A 68 5.05 2.45 9.22
CA ALA A 68 4.01 2.80 8.25
C ALA A 68 3.78 4.32 8.14
N THR A 69 3.95 5.05 9.25
CA THR A 69 3.91 6.52 9.24
C THR A 69 5.11 7.09 8.52
N ARG A 70 6.31 6.56 8.79
CA ARG A 70 7.53 6.93 8.07
C ARG A 70 7.40 6.66 6.56
N LEU A 71 6.85 5.51 6.18
CA LEU A 71 6.53 5.20 4.78
C LEU A 71 5.57 6.21 4.15
N ALA A 72 4.52 6.61 4.88
CA ALA A 72 3.57 7.59 4.37
C ALA A 72 4.20 8.99 4.21
N VAL A 73 5.11 9.37 5.11
CA VAL A 73 5.78 10.68 5.13
C VAL A 73 6.87 10.76 4.06
N ASP A 74 7.79 9.80 4.08
CA ASP A 74 9.03 9.82 3.30
C ASP A 74 8.87 9.09 1.95
N GLY A 75 7.90 8.18 1.86
CA GLY A 75 7.65 7.33 0.70
C GLY A 75 8.45 6.02 0.71
N PRO A 76 8.00 5.00 -0.06
CA PRO A 76 8.68 3.69 -0.13
C PRO A 76 10.12 3.75 -0.64
N ALA A 77 10.41 4.64 -1.60
CA ALA A 77 11.74 4.78 -2.20
C ALA A 77 12.81 5.26 -1.21
N VAL A 78 12.42 6.06 -0.21
CA VAL A 78 13.35 6.50 0.85
C VAL A 78 13.62 5.38 1.84
N MET A 79 12.61 4.54 2.13
CA MET A 79 12.72 3.46 3.10
C MET A 79 13.46 2.23 2.54
N PHE A 80 13.33 1.98 1.24
CA PHE A 80 13.94 0.86 0.52
C PHE A 80 14.75 1.37 -0.67
N PRO A 81 15.88 2.06 -0.44
CA PRO A 81 16.68 2.68 -1.51
C PRO A 81 17.28 1.66 -2.49
N GLU A 82 17.36 0.39 -2.11
CA GLU A 82 17.83 -0.71 -2.96
C GLU A 82 16.80 -1.11 -4.03
N ILE A 83 15.56 -0.60 -3.95
CA ILE A 83 14.47 -0.94 -4.84
C ILE A 83 14.16 0.20 -5.80
N THR A 84 14.12 -0.12 -7.09
CA THR A 84 13.61 0.82 -8.11
C THR A 84 12.09 0.80 -8.14
N PHE A 85 11.46 1.81 -7.55
CA PHE A 85 10.02 2.00 -7.64
C PHE A 85 9.65 2.64 -8.98
N GLN A 86 9.01 1.87 -9.86
CA GLN A 86 8.41 2.42 -11.08
C GLN A 86 7.06 3.07 -10.76
N HIS A 87 6.85 4.30 -11.23
CA HIS A 87 5.57 4.97 -11.08
C HIS A 87 4.48 4.24 -11.90
N HIS A 88 3.30 4.05 -11.28
CA HIS A 88 2.09 3.53 -11.92
C HIS A 88 1.67 4.46 -13.07
N GLY A 89 2.24 4.23 -14.25
CA GLY A 89 2.01 5.05 -15.44
C GLY A 89 3.00 4.76 -16.57
N GLU A 90 4.16 4.19 -16.26
CA GLU A 90 5.25 4.05 -17.25
C GLU A 90 5.40 2.65 -17.85
N SER A 91 4.55 1.69 -17.49
CA SER A 91 4.64 0.33 -18.04
C SER A 91 4.10 0.25 -19.47
N ARG A 92 4.95 0.57 -20.45
CA ARG A 92 4.72 0.42 -21.90
C ARG A 92 4.91 -1.03 -22.39
N SER A 93 4.61 -2.04 -21.58
CA SER A 93 4.71 -3.43 -22.02
C SER A 93 3.48 -3.82 -22.83
N ARG A 94 3.69 -4.36 -24.04
CA ARG A 94 2.61 -4.84 -24.94
C ARG A 94 1.97 -6.15 -24.45
N ARG A 95 2.49 -6.75 -23.37
CA ARG A 95 1.93 -7.93 -22.70
C ARG A 95 1.38 -7.53 -21.33
N LEU A 96 0.15 -7.96 -21.04
CA LEU A 96 -0.42 -7.81 -19.71
C LEU A 96 0.50 -8.50 -18.68
N PRO A 97 0.85 -7.82 -17.58
CA PRO A 97 1.60 -8.46 -16.51
C PRO A 97 0.80 -9.63 -15.94
N LYS A 98 1.49 -10.68 -15.47
CA LYS A 98 0.85 -11.77 -14.73
C LYS A 98 0.19 -11.19 -13.49
N PHE A 99 -1.13 -11.34 -13.36
CA PHE A 99 -1.89 -10.90 -12.20
C PHE A 99 -2.56 -12.10 -11.53
N GLU A 100 -2.79 -11.97 -10.23
CA GLU A 100 -3.53 -12.92 -9.40
C GLU A 100 -4.71 -12.17 -8.77
N ILE A 101 -5.90 -12.79 -8.76
CA ILE A 101 -7.08 -12.23 -8.11
C ILE A 101 -7.29 -12.98 -6.79
N VAL A 102 -7.08 -12.27 -5.69
CA VAL A 102 -7.45 -12.74 -4.35
C VAL A 102 -8.93 -12.42 -4.15
N ARG A 103 -9.77 -13.46 -4.10
CA ARG A 103 -11.21 -13.32 -3.86
C ARG A 103 -11.50 -13.27 -2.37
N GLU A 104 -12.66 -12.70 -2.02
CA GLU A 104 -13.19 -12.71 -0.64
C GLU A 104 -12.29 -12.06 0.41
N PHE A 105 -11.39 -11.14 0.00
CA PHE A 105 -10.50 -10.39 0.88
C PHE A 105 -11.26 -9.64 2.00
N GLU A 106 -12.51 -9.28 1.74
CA GLU A 106 -13.40 -8.53 2.63
C GLU A 106 -14.33 -9.39 3.50
N LYS A 107 -14.38 -10.73 3.33
CA LYS A 107 -15.36 -11.58 4.04
C LYS A 107 -14.98 -11.96 5.47
N GLU A 108 -13.78 -11.65 5.96
CA GLU A 108 -13.44 -11.83 7.37
C GLU A 108 -13.75 -10.59 8.21
N TYR A 109 -15.04 -10.34 8.47
CA TYR A 109 -15.43 -9.56 9.63
C TYR A 109 -15.93 -10.52 10.71
N LYS A 110 -15.04 -10.86 11.65
CA LYS A 110 -15.52 -11.27 12.98
C LYS A 110 -16.46 -10.19 13.48
N SER A 111 -17.66 -10.60 13.91
CA SER A 111 -18.65 -9.75 14.54
C SER A 111 -17.97 -8.77 15.51
N TYR A 112 -17.99 -7.48 15.21
CA TYR A 112 -17.96 -6.49 16.27
C TYR A 112 -19.30 -6.65 17.00
N VAL A 113 -19.33 -7.56 17.97
CA VAL A 113 -20.40 -7.60 18.95
C VAL A 113 -20.17 -6.38 19.83
N ALA A 114 -21.06 -5.41 19.67
CA ALA A 114 -21.26 -4.31 20.61
C ALA A 114 -21.85 -4.84 21.92
#